data_AF-A0AAE9FBV3-F1
#
_entry.id   AF-A0AAE9FBV3-F1
#
_cell.length_a   1.000
_cell.length_b   1.000
_cell.length_c   1.000
_cell.angle_alpha   90.00
_cell.angle_beta   90.00
_cell.angle_gamma   90.00
#
_symmetry.space_group_name_H-M   'P 1'
#
loop_
_entity.id
_entity.type
_entity.pdbx_description
1 polymer ?
#
loop_
_entity_poly.entity_id
_entity_poly.type
_entity_poly.pdbx_seq_one_letter_code
_entity_poly.pdbx_strand_id
1 'polypeptide(L)'
;MSSSNSSVNTKLDFDKSDPKPASVYLGSLKEFFKETAPNATVEQKNRLNNLLLSMIQMNLDVFKNQREATFRKVENMKVAVKKMKEKTEEIKKEILQGPTESIDKELSVLIEKRHDLQDLISDMSAACSALDQKMRNEMVQHQEDMEKKEKAHRAEIIEMSAKICELQEKLSS
;
A
#
# COMPACT_ATOMS: atom_id res chain seq x y z
N MET A 1 25.42 12.45 -43.73
CA MET A 1 24.08 11.97 -43.33
C MET A 1 24.12 11.72 -41.84
N SER A 2 23.44 12.54 -41.06
CA SER A 2 23.46 12.47 -39.60
C SER A 2 22.49 11.39 -39.14
N SER A 3 23.02 10.22 -38.75
CA SER A 3 22.25 9.21 -38.05
C SER A 3 21.96 9.71 -36.64
N SER A 4 20.71 10.16 -36.45
CA SER A 4 20.21 10.54 -35.12
C SER A 4 20.10 9.28 -34.28
N ASN A 5 21.02 9.13 -33.34
CA ASN A 5 20.89 8.21 -32.21
C ASN A 5 19.67 8.63 -31.40
N SER A 6 18.53 7.96 -31.58
CA SER A 6 17.41 8.09 -30.65
C SER A 6 17.76 7.31 -29.39
N SER A 7 18.47 7.94 -28.46
CA SER A 7 18.58 7.45 -27.09
C SER A 7 17.18 7.47 -26.48
N VAL A 8 16.54 6.30 -26.40
CA VAL A 8 15.32 6.13 -25.60
C VAL A 8 15.76 6.15 -24.15
N ASN A 9 15.98 7.35 -23.65
CA ASN A 9 16.17 7.61 -22.24
C ASN A 9 14.77 7.47 -21.62
N THR A 10 14.40 6.26 -21.18
CA THR A 10 13.24 6.01 -20.32
C THR A 10 13.51 6.70 -18.98
N LYS A 11 13.31 8.02 -18.99
CA LYS A 11 13.37 8.89 -17.81
C LYS A 11 12.30 8.41 -16.85
N LEU A 12 12.73 7.57 -15.93
CA LEU A 12 11.95 7.12 -14.81
C LEU A 12 11.73 8.35 -13.92
N ASP A 13 10.57 8.99 -14.05
CA ASP A 13 10.25 10.17 -13.23
C ASP A 13 9.97 9.71 -11.80
N PHE A 14 10.96 9.90 -10.94
CA PHE A 14 10.85 9.63 -9.51
C PHE A 14 10.06 10.78 -8.87
N ASP A 15 8.74 10.71 -8.95
CA ASP A 15 7.87 11.61 -8.19
C ASP A 15 7.84 11.19 -6.72
N LYS A 16 8.38 12.04 -5.85
CA LYS A 16 8.41 11.81 -4.40
C LYS A 16 7.04 11.98 -3.75
N SER A 17 6.15 12.77 -4.36
CA SER A 17 4.76 12.99 -3.93
C SER A 17 3.82 11.89 -4.39
N ASP A 18 4.07 11.31 -5.58
CA ASP A 18 3.31 10.18 -6.14
C ASP A 18 4.26 9.04 -6.57
N PRO A 19 4.87 8.31 -5.63
CA PRO A 19 5.80 7.24 -5.95
C PRO A 19 5.07 6.13 -6.70
N LYS A 20 5.63 5.70 -7.84
CA LYS A 20 5.07 4.58 -8.60
C LYS A 20 5.26 3.27 -7.83
N PRO A 21 4.45 2.22 -8.12
CA PRO A 21 4.62 0.93 -7.47
C PRO A 21 6.03 0.37 -7.73
N ALA A 22 6.60 -0.36 -6.74
CA ALA A 22 7.94 -0.95 -6.83
C ALA A 22 8.19 -1.73 -8.14
N SER A 23 7.16 -2.39 -8.68
CA SER A 23 7.25 -3.11 -9.96
C SER A 23 7.64 -2.23 -11.16
N VAL A 24 7.27 -0.95 -11.15
CA VAL A 24 7.63 0.00 -12.23
C VAL A 24 9.13 0.30 -12.19
N TYR A 25 9.67 0.52 -10.99
CA TYR A 25 11.11 0.74 -10.79
C TYR A 25 11.92 -0.51 -11.12
N LEU A 26 11.46 -1.68 -10.67
CA LEU A 26 12.12 -2.96 -10.95
C LEU A 26 12.08 -3.33 -12.45
N GLY A 27 10.97 -3.04 -13.13
CA GLY A 27 10.84 -3.23 -14.58
C GLY A 27 11.82 -2.36 -15.37
N SER A 28 11.96 -1.10 -14.98
CA SER A 28 12.89 -0.17 -15.61
C SER A 28 14.36 -0.56 -15.35
N LEU A 29 14.67 -1.08 -14.16
CA LEU A 29 16.00 -1.65 -13.87
C LEU A 29 16.32 -2.86 -14.76
N LYS A 30 15.32 -3.70 -15.02
CA LYS A 30 15.46 -4.87 -15.90
C LYS A 30 15.69 -4.45 -17.36
N GLU A 31 14.96 -3.44 -17.84
CA GLU A 31 15.16 -2.83 -19.16
C GLU A 31 16.55 -2.22 -19.28
N PHE A 32 16.96 -1.38 -18.32
CA PHE A 32 18.28 -0.78 -18.28
C PHE A 32 19.40 -1.83 -18.31
N PHE A 33 19.26 -2.94 -17.58
CA PHE A 33 20.24 -4.01 -17.62
C PHE A 33 20.33 -4.69 -19.00
N LYS A 34 19.20 -4.90 -19.69
CA LYS A 34 19.19 -5.45 -21.05
C LYS A 34 19.92 -4.54 -22.03
N GLU A 35 19.74 -3.23 -21.90
CA GLU A 35 20.39 -2.24 -22.76
C GLU A 35 21.88 -2.11 -22.48
N THR A 36 22.27 -2.10 -21.19
CA THR A 36 23.65 -1.85 -20.78
C THR A 36 24.53 -3.11 -20.89
N ALA A 37 23.93 -4.30 -20.77
CA ALA A 37 24.62 -5.59 -20.83
C ALA A 37 23.88 -6.61 -21.71
N PRO A 38 23.75 -6.34 -23.03
CA PRO A 38 23.00 -7.22 -23.95
C PRO A 38 23.60 -8.63 -24.04
N ASN A 39 24.92 -8.73 -23.89
CA ASN A 39 25.68 -9.99 -23.92
C ASN A 39 25.84 -10.64 -22.54
N ALA A 40 25.08 -10.20 -21.53
CA ALA A 40 25.15 -10.77 -20.19
C ALA A 40 24.90 -12.29 -20.23
N THR A 41 25.73 -13.03 -19.50
CA THR A 41 25.62 -14.48 -19.38
C THR A 41 24.32 -14.87 -18.67
N VAL A 42 23.91 -16.13 -18.83
CA VAL A 42 22.72 -16.67 -18.14
C VAL A 42 22.86 -16.52 -16.62
N GLU A 43 24.06 -16.73 -16.07
CA GLU A 43 24.33 -16.56 -14.64
C GLU A 43 24.15 -15.11 -14.17
N GLN A 44 24.62 -14.13 -14.96
CA GLN A 44 24.45 -12.72 -14.65
C GLN A 44 22.98 -12.28 -14.71
N LYS A 45 22.23 -12.79 -15.70
CA LYS A 45 20.78 -12.57 -15.82
C LYS A 45 20.02 -13.20 -14.65
N ASN A 46 20.41 -14.40 -14.21
CA ASN A 46 19.82 -15.07 -13.05
C ASN A 46 20.11 -14.35 -11.75
N ARG A 47 21.34 -13.84 -11.55
CA ARG A 47 21.68 -13.01 -10.38
C ARG A 47 20.82 -11.75 -10.30
N LEU A 48 20.59 -11.08 -11.42
CA LEU A 48 19.69 -9.93 -11.45
C LEU A 48 18.26 -10.32 -11.09
N ASN A 49 17.72 -11.38 -11.68
CA ASN A 49 16.36 -11.85 -11.37
C ASN A 49 16.21 -12.20 -9.88
N ASN A 50 17.21 -12.86 -9.28
CA ASN A 50 17.21 -13.18 -7.86
C ASN A 50 17.24 -11.91 -6.99
N LEU A 51 18.03 -10.91 -7.38
CA LEU A 51 18.07 -9.61 -6.67
C LEU A 51 16.72 -8.90 -6.73
N LEU A 52 16.07 -8.88 -7.92
CA LEU A 52 14.74 -8.29 -8.09
C LEU A 52 13.71 -9.01 -7.22
N LEU A 53 13.75 -10.34 -7.15
CA LEU A 53 12.89 -11.15 -6.27
C LEU A 53 13.13 -10.83 -4.79
N SER A 54 14.38 -10.73 -4.34
CA SER A 54 14.71 -10.35 -2.96
C SER A 54 14.20 -8.95 -2.60
N MET A 55 14.27 -7.98 -3.53
CA MET A 55 13.71 -6.65 -3.33
C MET A 55 12.18 -6.65 -3.21
N ILE A 56 11.49 -7.48 -3.99
CA ILE A 56 10.03 -7.66 -3.87
C ILE A 56 9.70 -8.24 -2.49
N GLN A 57 10.42 -9.28 -2.07
CA GLN A 57 10.22 -9.94 -0.79
C GLN A 57 10.43 -8.97 0.39
N MET A 58 11.51 -8.19 0.36
CA MET A 58 11.81 -7.19 1.39
C MET A 58 10.70 -6.12 1.48
N ASN A 59 10.16 -5.68 0.35
CA ASN A 59 9.05 -4.73 0.34
C ASN A 59 7.78 -5.32 0.96
N LEU A 60 7.48 -6.61 0.72
CA LEU A 60 6.35 -7.29 1.34
C LEU A 60 6.48 -7.32 2.87
N ASP A 61 7.67 -7.63 3.37
CA ASP A 61 7.92 -7.67 4.81
C ASP A 61 7.77 -6.29 5.46
N VAL A 62 8.27 -5.23 4.81
CA VAL A 62 8.09 -3.84 5.26
C VAL A 62 6.61 -3.48 5.31
N PHE A 63 5.86 -3.80 4.25
CA PHE A 63 4.43 -3.49 4.18
C PHE A 63 3.62 -4.22 5.26
N LYS A 64 3.94 -5.49 5.50
CA LYS A 64 3.33 -6.29 6.57
C LYS A 64 3.60 -5.68 7.95
N ASN A 65 4.84 -5.29 8.23
CA ASN A 65 5.21 -4.66 9.50
C ASN A 65 4.49 -3.32 9.71
N GLN A 66 4.42 -2.49 8.67
CA GLN A 66 3.69 -1.22 8.71
C GLN A 66 2.19 -1.44 8.96
N ARG A 67 1.60 -2.45 8.33
CA ARG A 67 0.20 -2.83 8.55
C ARG A 67 -0.05 -3.26 9.99
N GLU A 68 0.78 -4.14 10.55
CA GLU A 68 0.64 -4.59 11.94
C GLU A 68 0.76 -3.42 12.93
N ALA A 69 1.72 -2.51 12.71
CA ALA A 69 1.87 -1.30 13.52
C ALA A 69 0.63 -0.38 13.43
N THR A 70 0.06 -0.23 12.23
CA THR A 70 -1.13 0.59 12.00
C THR A 70 -2.36 -0.03 12.68
N PHE A 71 -2.55 -1.35 12.57
CA PHE A 71 -3.63 -2.06 13.27
C PHE A 71 -3.58 -1.85 14.78
N ARG A 72 -2.38 -1.92 15.39
CA ARG A 72 -2.22 -1.65 16.83
C ARG A 72 -2.60 -0.22 17.20
N LYS A 73 -2.25 0.77 16.38
CA LYS A 73 -2.65 2.17 16.62
C LYS A 73 -4.17 2.34 16.57
N VAL A 74 -4.82 1.74 15.58
CA VAL A 74 -6.29 1.78 15.45
C VAL A 74 -6.96 1.15 16.67
N GLU A 75 -6.45 0.01 17.14
CA GLU A 75 -7.02 -0.65 18.31
C GLU A 75 -6.86 0.18 19.58
N ASN A 76 -5.70 0.81 19.78
CA ASN A 76 -5.50 1.76 20.89
C ASN A 76 -6.46 2.96 20.81
N MET A 77 -6.73 3.46 19.60
CA MET A 77 -7.71 4.54 19.39
C MET A 77 -9.13 4.09 19.74
N LYS A 78 -9.55 2.88 19.36
CA LYS A 78 -10.86 2.34 19.75
C LYS A 78 -11.02 2.27 21.27
N VAL A 79 -9.98 1.82 21.98
CA VAL A 79 -9.99 1.80 23.45
C VAL A 79 -10.11 3.22 24.02
N ALA A 80 -9.40 4.20 23.46
CA ALA A 80 -9.48 5.58 23.89
C ALA A 80 -10.89 6.19 23.68
N VAL A 81 -11.50 5.93 22.51
CA VAL A 81 -12.87 6.34 22.20
C VAL A 81 -13.87 5.72 23.18
N LYS A 82 -13.72 4.42 23.50
CA LYS A 82 -14.58 3.75 24.48
C LYS A 82 -14.51 4.42 25.85
N LYS A 83 -13.29 4.69 26.35
CA LYS A 83 -13.09 5.40 27.62
C LYS A 83 -13.69 6.81 27.61
N MET A 84 -13.58 7.51 26.49
CA MET A 84 -14.17 8.84 26.34
C MET A 84 -15.69 8.77 26.42
N LYS A 85 -16.31 7.78 25.76
CA LYS A 85 -17.76 7.54 25.82
C LYS A 85 -18.23 7.24 27.25
N GLU A 86 -17.49 6.41 27.98
CA GLU A 86 -17.77 6.09 29.39
C GLU A 86 -17.74 7.37 30.25
N LYS A 87 -16.71 8.20 30.12
CA LYS A 87 -16.62 9.50 30.81
C LYS A 87 -17.76 10.46 30.45
N THR A 88 -18.18 10.49 29.20
CA THR A 88 -19.30 11.35 28.78
C THR A 88 -20.61 10.92 29.45
N GLU A 89 -20.86 9.62 29.60
CA GLU A 89 -22.03 9.13 30.32
C GLU A 89 -21.95 9.39 31.84
N GLU A 90 -20.76 9.34 32.44
CA GLU A 90 -20.55 9.74 33.84
C GLU A 90 -20.89 11.22 34.05
N ILE A 91 -20.35 12.12 33.21
CA ILE A 91 -20.63 13.56 33.26
C ILE A 91 -22.13 13.82 33.10
N LYS A 92 -22.80 13.14 32.17
CA LYS A 92 -24.25 13.24 31.97
C LYS A 92 -25.02 12.85 33.24
N LYS A 93 -24.59 11.82 33.95
CA LYS A 93 -25.21 11.38 35.20
C LYS A 93 -25.01 12.41 36.32
N GLU A 94 -23.82 13.00 36.43
CA GLU A 94 -23.52 14.05 37.41
C GLU A 94 -24.36 15.31 37.17
N ILE A 95 -24.48 15.75 35.90
CA ILE A 95 -25.31 16.89 35.50
C ILE A 95 -26.78 16.67 35.87
N LEU A 96 -27.31 15.46 35.66
CA LEU A 96 -28.69 15.12 35.99
C LEU A 96 -28.95 14.98 37.51
N GLN A 97 -27.90 14.94 38.34
CA GLN A 97 -27.99 14.76 39.80
C GLN A 97 -27.63 16.02 40.61
N GLY A 98 -27.19 17.11 39.97
CA GLY A 98 -26.80 18.37 40.64
C GLY A 98 -27.97 19.31 41.02
N PRO A 99 -27.78 20.27 41.96
CA PRO A 99 -28.85 21.14 42.48
C PRO A 99 -29.28 22.23 41.48
N THR A 100 -30.59 22.30 41.26
CA THR A 100 -31.31 22.91 40.11
C THR A 100 -31.16 24.42 39.88
N GLU A 101 -30.53 25.21 40.76
CA GLU A 101 -30.75 26.67 40.77
C GLU A 101 -29.65 27.53 40.10
N SER A 102 -28.54 26.94 39.61
CA SER A 102 -27.56 27.65 38.75
C SER A 102 -27.39 27.03 37.35
N ILE A 103 -28.21 26.03 37.04
CA ILE A 103 -27.93 24.98 36.04
C ILE A 103 -28.17 25.42 34.59
N ASP A 104 -29.14 26.28 34.27
CA ASP A 104 -29.60 26.44 32.88
C ASP A 104 -28.55 26.97 31.88
N LYS A 105 -27.62 27.85 32.31
CA LYS A 105 -26.57 28.37 31.43
C LYS A 105 -25.42 27.38 31.24
N GLU A 106 -24.95 26.73 32.31
CA GLU A 106 -23.91 25.71 32.19
C GLU A 106 -24.43 24.45 31.49
N LEU A 107 -25.68 24.07 31.72
CA LEU A 107 -26.34 22.95 31.06
C LEU A 107 -26.47 23.18 29.55
N SER A 108 -26.82 24.39 29.12
CA SER A 108 -26.90 24.72 27.68
C SER A 108 -25.54 24.60 27.00
N VAL A 109 -24.47 25.12 27.61
CA VAL A 109 -23.09 25.02 27.09
C VAL A 109 -22.61 23.55 27.07
N LEU A 110 -22.98 22.76 28.07
CA LEU A 110 -22.63 21.33 28.13
C LEU A 110 -23.41 20.50 27.12
N ILE A 111 -24.67 20.84 26.82
CA ILE A 111 -25.48 20.20 25.78
C ILE A 111 -24.91 20.50 24.39
N GLU A 112 -24.50 21.74 24.14
CA GLU A 112 -23.90 22.14 22.86
C GLU A 112 -22.56 21.44 22.64
N LYS A 113 -21.65 21.47 23.63
CA LYS A 113 -20.40 20.71 23.59
C LYS A 113 -20.61 19.20 23.40
N ARG A 114 -21.69 18.66 23.97
CA ARG A 114 -22.05 17.24 23.78
C ARG A 114 -22.44 16.98 22.33
N HIS A 115 -23.24 17.84 21.70
CA HIS A 115 -23.57 17.71 20.28
C HIS A 115 -22.32 17.80 19.41
N ASP A 116 -21.47 18.79 19.62
CA ASP A 116 -20.23 18.95 18.85
C ASP A 116 -19.33 17.70 18.93
N LEU A 117 -19.17 17.14 20.14
CA LEU A 117 -18.40 15.91 20.34
C LEU A 117 -19.06 14.70 19.67
N GLN A 118 -20.39 14.65 19.64
CA GLN A 118 -21.15 13.54 19.07
C GLN A 118 -21.12 13.57 17.54
N ASP A 119 -21.12 14.76 16.94
CA ASP A 119 -20.90 14.99 15.51
C ASP A 119 -19.46 14.63 15.13
N LEU A 120 -18.47 15.11 15.90
CA LEU A 120 -17.06 14.77 15.69
C LEU A 120 -16.81 13.24 15.75
N ILE A 121 -17.46 12.55 16.69
CA ILE A 121 -17.39 11.08 16.80
C ILE A 121 -18.01 10.41 15.58
N SER A 122 -19.15 10.90 15.09
CA SER A 122 -19.80 10.36 13.89
C SER A 122 -18.93 10.54 12.65
N ASP A 123 -18.35 11.71 12.47
CA ASP A 123 -17.45 12.02 11.34
C ASP A 123 -16.18 11.16 11.39
N MET A 124 -15.55 11.03 12.57
CA MET A 124 -14.40 10.14 12.74
C MET A 124 -14.75 8.67 12.47
N SER A 125 -15.93 8.22 12.88
CA SER A 125 -16.40 6.86 12.63
C SER A 125 -16.62 6.59 11.14
N ALA A 126 -17.23 7.55 10.43
CA ALA A 126 -17.42 7.49 8.98
C ALA A 126 -16.08 7.49 8.24
N ALA A 127 -15.14 8.36 8.65
CA ALA A 127 -13.80 8.43 8.06
C ALA A 127 -13.02 7.12 8.26
N CYS A 128 -13.03 6.56 9.47
CA CYS A 128 -12.42 5.26 9.76
C CYS A 128 -13.03 4.15 8.89
N SER A 129 -14.35 4.11 8.75
CA SER A 129 -15.05 3.10 7.94
C SER A 129 -14.69 3.23 6.45
N ALA A 130 -14.63 4.46 5.93
CA ALA A 130 -14.22 4.71 4.56
C ALA A 130 -12.76 4.29 4.30
N LEU A 131 -11.87 4.54 5.27
CA LEU A 131 -10.46 4.19 5.17
C LEU A 131 -10.26 2.66 5.23
N ASP A 132 -10.99 1.97 6.10
CA ASP A 132 -11.01 0.51 6.17
C ASP A 132 -11.51 -0.13 4.86
N GLN A 133 -12.55 0.46 4.25
CA GLN A 133 -13.08 -0.01 2.98
C GLN A 133 -12.07 0.21 1.85
N LYS A 134 -11.44 1.39 1.79
CA LYS A 134 -10.42 1.72 0.79
C LYS A 134 -9.22 0.76 0.90
N MET A 135 -8.75 0.50 2.12
CA MET A 135 -7.64 -0.43 2.35
C MET A 135 -7.96 -1.86 1.93
N ARG A 136 -9.20 -2.33 2.16
CA ARG A 136 -9.64 -3.65 1.66
C ARG A 136 -9.64 -3.71 0.14
N ASN A 137 -10.17 -2.68 -0.52
CA ASN A 137 -10.24 -2.63 -1.98
C ASN A 137 -8.83 -2.61 -2.60
N GLU A 138 -7.92 -1.78 -2.08
CA GLU A 138 -6.53 -1.72 -2.55
C GLU A 138 -5.80 -3.05 -2.35
N MET A 139 -6.07 -3.77 -1.26
CA MET A 139 -5.47 -5.08 -1.00
C MET A 139 -5.94 -6.14 -2.00
N VAL A 140 -7.24 -6.18 -2.31
CA VAL A 140 -7.80 -7.09 -3.33
C VAL A 140 -7.20 -6.76 -4.69
N GLN A 141 -7.20 -5.49 -5.08
CA GLN A 141 -6.68 -5.04 -6.36
C GLN A 141 -5.19 -5.37 -6.52
N HIS A 142 -4.40 -5.17 -5.47
CA HIS A 142 -2.97 -5.49 -5.49
C HIS A 142 -2.72 -7.00 -5.59
N GLN A 143 -3.50 -7.82 -4.88
CA GLN A 143 -3.42 -9.28 -4.97
C GLN A 143 -3.69 -9.76 -6.40
N GLU A 144 -4.76 -9.26 -7.03
CA GLU A 144 -5.14 -9.60 -8.40
C GLU A 144 -4.06 -9.20 -9.42
N ASP A 145 -3.50 -7.99 -9.29
CA ASP A 145 -2.43 -7.51 -10.15
C ASP A 145 -1.16 -8.38 -10.05
N MET A 146 -0.83 -8.84 -8.84
CA MET A 146 0.33 -9.68 -8.61
C MET A 146 0.14 -11.09 -9.17
N GLU A 147 -1.04 -11.71 -8.97
CA GLU A 147 -1.36 -13.00 -9.57
C GLU A 147 -1.33 -12.95 -11.11
N LYS A 148 -1.84 -11.87 -11.69
CA LYS A 148 -1.82 -11.67 -13.14
C LYS A 148 -0.38 -11.56 -13.68
N LYS A 149 0.49 -10.85 -12.97
CA LYS A 149 1.92 -10.73 -13.31
C LYS A 149 2.66 -12.06 -13.14
N GLU A 150 2.37 -12.83 -12.09
CA GLU A 150 2.98 -14.14 -11.90
C GLU A 150 2.62 -15.11 -13.04
N LYS A 151 1.32 -15.15 -13.42
CA LYS A 151 0.87 -15.94 -14.57
C LYS A 151 1.54 -15.52 -15.88
N ALA A 152 1.64 -14.21 -16.13
CA ALA A 152 2.32 -13.70 -17.32
C ALA A 152 3.81 -14.09 -17.33
N HIS A 153 4.50 -13.99 -16.19
CA HIS A 153 5.90 -14.36 -16.09
C HIS A 153 6.11 -15.87 -16.32
N ARG A 154 5.25 -16.73 -15.75
CA ARG A 154 5.31 -18.18 -15.99
C ARG A 154 5.12 -18.53 -17.46
N ALA A 155 4.19 -17.88 -18.16
CA ALA A 155 3.97 -18.08 -19.59
C ALA A 155 5.23 -17.70 -20.41
N GLU A 156 5.86 -16.58 -20.07
CA GLU A 156 7.07 -16.10 -20.75
C GLU A 156 8.26 -17.06 -20.57
N ILE A 157 8.39 -17.68 -19.39
CA ILE A 157 9.42 -18.71 -19.12
C ILE A 157 9.17 -19.95 -20.01
N ILE A 158 7.94 -20.44 -20.08
CA ILE A 158 7.59 -21.61 -20.91
C ILE A 158 7.91 -21.34 -22.38
N GLU A 159 7.57 -20.15 -22.89
CA GLU A 159 7.86 -19.76 -24.27
C GLU A 159 9.37 -19.69 -24.54
N MET A 160 10.15 -19.11 -23.62
CA MET A 160 11.61 -19.06 -23.74
C MET A 160 12.24 -20.46 -23.68
N SER A 161 11.74 -21.34 -22.80
CA SER A 161 12.20 -22.72 -22.72
C SER A 161 11.93 -23.47 -24.04
N ALA A 162 10.77 -23.28 -24.66
CA ALA A 162 10.47 -23.87 -25.96
C ALA A 162 11.43 -23.38 -27.07
N LYS A 163 11.71 -22.08 -27.12
CA LYS A 163 12.68 -21.49 -28.06
C LYS A 163 14.10 -22.03 -27.86
N ILE A 164 14.50 -22.27 -26.61
CA ILE A 164 15.80 -22.89 -26.30
C ILE A 164 15.85 -24.33 -26.81
N CYS A 165 14.80 -25.13 -26.60
CA CYS A 165 14.71 -26.49 -27.12
C CYS A 165 14.81 -26.53 -28.66
N GLU A 166 14.08 -25.68 -29.37
CA GLU A 166 14.17 -25.59 -30.84
C GLU A 166 15.58 -25.22 -31.32
N LEU A 167 16.27 -24.31 -30.62
CA LEU A 167 17.64 -23.93 -30.96
C LEU A 167 18.63 -25.07 -30.67
N GLN A 168 18.44 -25.82 -29.58
CA GLN A 168 19.26 -26.98 -29.26
C GLN A 168 19.08 -28.12 -30.27
N GLU A 169 17.86 -28.38 -30.73
CA GLU A 169 17.60 -29.35 -31.80
C GLU A 169 18.29 -28.92 -33.10
N LYS A 170 18.18 -27.65 -33.49
CA LYS A 170 18.84 -27.11 -34.69
C LYS A 170 20.37 -27.14 -34.63
N LEU A 171 20.95 -27.05 -33.43
CA LEU A 171 22.41 -27.15 -33.22
C LEU A 171 22.92 -28.60 -33.15
N SER A 172 22.01 -29.55 -32.89
CA SER A 172 22.32 -30.98 -32.79
C SER A 172 22.02 -31.74 -34.09
N SER A 173 21.53 -31.02 -35.11
CA SER A 173 21.23 -31.49 -36.47
C SER A 173 22.33 -31.05 -37.43
#